data_AF-A0A3B9PUH8-F1
#
_entry.id   AF-A0A3B9PUH8-F1
#
_cell.length_a   1.000
_cell.length_b   1.000
_cell.length_c   1.000
_cell.angle_alpha   90.00
_cell.angle_beta   90.00
_cell.angle_gamma   90.00
#
_symmetry.space_group_name_H-M   'P 1'
#
loop_
_entity.id
_entity.type
_entity.pdbx_description
1 polymer ?
#
loop_
_entity_poly.entity_id
_entity_poly.type
_entity_poly.pdbx_seq_one_letter_code
_entity_poly.pdbx_strand_id
1 'polypeptide(L)'
;MNTQAVLAVFKRNLAAYFGSPSGYVFICAFLLSSGLAAFWPQEFFDSNLANLDQLNRFLPHILLGFIPAITMSIWADERRQGTDELLLTLPGSDFDVVVGKYLGAVAIFSVSLLISLVANYFVLSQLGNPDFGLLASTYIGYWFVGLTMIAIGMVASFLTANLTVAFVLGVAFNSPLALLPDSEWAIATNFLDFSRGIISTSGIIFFVGLAIAMLYLSSILIGRRHWVGSPLGKSKYSHFSIRVIASLVTAFALTQYFRNHDVVRIDATAEQLSSLSEGSIDLLGKLQSPVEIDAFISPSESMPEQYVQTRINLLTALREIDRETKLVSVNVHVITPEDNASATAEKYGVENQNGVTPPLFVMEGGRMVPWQKDLYMGVVCKGDN
;
A
#
# COMPACT_ATOMS: atom_id res chain seq x y z
N MET A 1 -22.37 1.65 21.72
CA MET A 1 -21.29 2.61 21.46
C MET A 1 -21.80 3.99 21.86
N ASN A 2 -21.17 4.65 22.83
CA ASN A 2 -21.57 6.00 23.25
C ASN A 2 -20.84 7.03 22.38
N THR A 3 -21.51 7.56 21.36
CA THR A 3 -20.91 8.48 20.38
C THR A 3 -20.39 9.77 21.01
N GLN A 4 -21.00 10.23 22.11
CA GLN A 4 -20.54 11.42 22.81
C GLN A 4 -19.19 11.19 23.50
N ALA A 5 -18.99 10.01 24.10
CA ALA A 5 -17.72 9.64 24.71
C ALA A 5 -16.61 9.55 23.67
N VAL A 6 -16.88 8.88 22.53
CA VAL A 6 -15.94 8.79 21.40
C VAL A 6 -15.53 10.19 20.91
N LEU A 7 -16.52 11.08 20.69
CA LEU A 7 -16.27 12.43 20.19
C LEU A 7 -15.49 13.29 21.18
N ALA A 8 -15.78 13.15 22.49
CA ALA A 8 -15.06 13.88 23.53
C ALA A 8 -13.58 13.47 23.58
N VAL A 9 -13.30 12.16 23.56
CA VAL A 9 -11.92 11.63 23.52
C VAL A 9 -11.23 12.07 22.23
N PHE A 10 -11.90 11.97 21.09
CA PHE A 10 -11.37 12.42 19.80
C PHE A 10 -10.96 13.91 19.83
N LYS A 11 -11.89 14.80 20.22
CA LYS A 11 -11.64 16.25 20.28
C LYS A 11 -10.50 16.59 21.23
N ARG A 12 -10.45 15.96 22.40
CA ARG A 12 -9.38 16.18 23.39
C ARG A 12 -8.01 15.80 22.81
N ASN A 13 -7.89 14.62 22.20
CA ASN A 13 -6.62 14.18 21.63
C ASN A 13 -6.22 15.05 20.44
N LEU A 14 -7.15 15.34 19.53
CA LEU A 14 -6.89 16.21 18.38
C LEU A 14 -6.38 17.60 18.82
N ALA A 15 -7.04 18.20 19.80
CA ALA A 15 -6.63 19.48 20.38
C ALA A 15 -5.26 19.41 21.06
N ALA A 16 -4.93 18.31 21.74
CA ALA A 16 -3.62 18.12 22.34
C ALA A 16 -2.50 18.04 21.28
N TYR A 17 -2.73 17.35 20.16
CA TYR A 17 -1.76 17.26 19.08
C TYR A 17 -1.53 18.61 18.39
N PHE A 18 -2.59 19.31 17.97
CA PHE A 18 -2.48 20.62 17.30
C PHE A 18 -2.19 21.79 18.25
N GLY A 19 -2.38 21.61 19.55
CA GLY A 19 -1.97 22.57 20.58
C GLY A 19 -0.48 22.51 20.90
N SER A 20 0.22 21.48 20.43
CA SER A 20 1.65 21.30 20.64
C SER A 20 2.46 21.44 19.34
N PRO A 21 3.70 21.94 19.38
CA PRO A 21 4.54 22.06 18.18
C PRO A 21 4.83 20.73 17.46
N SER A 22 4.77 19.61 18.19
CA SER A 22 5.14 18.29 17.65
C SER A 22 4.22 17.84 16.50
N GLY A 23 2.93 18.17 16.54
CA GLY A 23 1.99 17.86 15.46
C GLY A 23 2.36 18.54 14.13
N TYR A 24 2.77 19.81 14.19
CA TYR A 24 3.22 20.54 13.00
C TYR A 24 4.55 20.02 12.48
N VAL A 25 5.50 19.71 13.37
CA VAL A 25 6.79 19.10 13.00
C VAL A 25 6.56 17.76 12.29
N PHE A 26 5.61 16.96 12.77
CA PHE A 26 5.23 15.70 12.13
C PHE A 26 4.73 15.92 10.69
N ILE A 27 3.79 16.85 10.49
CA ILE A 27 3.24 17.17 9.15
C ILE A 27 4.36 17.62 8.21
N CYS A 28 5.21 18.56 8.64
CA CYS A 28 6.32 19.07 7.83
C CYS A 28 7.34 17.97 7.50
N ALA A 29 7.70 17.12 8.46
CA ALA A 29 8.63 16.02 8.25
C ALA A 29 8.05 14.98 7.28
N PHE A 30 6.76 14.65 7.41
CA PHE A 30 6.08 13.71 6.51
C PHE A 30 6.04 14.27 5.08
N LEU A 31 5.69 15.55 4.94
CA LEU A 31 5.68 16.24 3.66
C LEU A 31 7.06 16.23 3.01
N LEU A 32 8.10 16.60 3.76
CA LEU A 32 9.49 16.60 3.29
C LEU A 32 9.92 15.19 2.85
N SER A 33 9.71 14.17 3.68
CA SER A 33 10.05 12.79 3.34
C SER A 33 9.29 12.29 2.11
N SER A 34 8.00 12.63 1.98
CA SER A 34 7.20 12.25 0.80
C SER A 34 7.67 12.95 -0.48
N GLY A 35 7.98 14.24 -0.42
CA GLY A 35 8.49 14.99 -1.58
C GLY A 35 9.89 14.53 -2.00
N LEU A 36 10.77 14.26 -1.03
CA LEU A 36 12.09 13.68 -1.31
C LEU A 36 11.95 12.30 -1.96
N ALA A 37 11.12 11.42 -1.41
CA ALA A 37 10.93 10.09 -1.99
C ALA A 37 10.30 10.11 -3.40
N ALA A 38 9.44 11.08 -3.68
CA ALA A 38 8.82 11.24 -5.00
C ALA A 38 9.79 11.80 -6.05
N PHE A 39 10.54 12.86 -5.72
CA PHE A 39 11.23 13.68 -6.73
C PHE A 39 12.76 13.64 -6.65
N TRP A 40 13.35 13.06 -5.59
CA TRP A 40 14.81 12.97 -5.46
C TRP A 40 15.45 11.87 -6.33
N PRO A 41 14.84 10.69 -6.51
CA PRO A 41 15.42 9.67 -7.39
C PRO A 41 15.49 10.15 -8.84
N GLN A 42 16.64 9.98 -9.49
CA GLN A 42 16.86 10.39 -10.87
C GLN A 42 15.90 9.68 -11.85
N GLU A 43 15.50 8.45 -11.50
CA GLU A 43 14.48 7.63 -12.18
C GLU A 43 13.19 8.40 -12.51
N PHE A 44 12.79 9.34 -11.64
CA PHE A 44 11.59 10.17 -11.88
C PHE A 44 11.75 11.00 -13.16
N PHE A 45 12.89 11.69 -13.29
CA PHE A 45 13.19 12.51 -14.47
C PHE A 45 13.54 11.66 -15.70
N ASP A 46 14.17 10.50 -15.51
CA ASP A 46 14.51 9.60 -16.61
C ASP A 46 13.27 8.95 -17.24
N SER A 47 12.22 8.71 -16.45
CA SER A 47 10.95 8.15 -16.93
C SER A 47 10.11 9.14 -17.72
N ASN A 48 10.30 10.45 -17.50
CA ASN A 48 9.48 11.56 -18.01
C ASN A 48 7.96 11.34 -17.86
N LEU A 49 7.55 10.64 -16.81
CA LEU A 49 6.14 10.43 -16.46
C LEU A 49 5.80 11.22 -15.19
N ALA A 50 4.69 11.95 -15.24
CA ALA A 50 4.17 12.69 -14.09
C ALA A 50 3.38 11.75 -13.14
N ASN A 51 4.04 10.70 -12.62
CA ASN A 51 3.45 9.71 -11.73
C ASN A 51 4.14 9.67 -10.35
N LEU A 52 3.71 8.76 -9.47
CA LEU A 52 4.19 8.64 -8.08
C LEU A 52 4.84 7.27 -7.80
N ASP A 53 5.39 6.61 -8.82
CA ASP A 53 5.93 5.24 -8.69
C ASP A 53 7.08 5.14 -7.68
N GLN A 54 7.96 6.15 -7.66
CA GLN A 54 9.06 6.22 -6.71
C GLN A 54 8.52 6.36 -5.28
N LEU A 55 7.52 7.23 -5.08
CA LEU A 55 6.86 7.39 -3.78
C LEU A 55 6.17 6.09 -3.36
N ASN A 56 5.48 5.39 -4.27
CA ASN A 56 4.82 4.11 -4.01
C ASN A 56 5.80 3.07 -3.44
N ARG A 57 7.03 3.03 -3.98
CA ARG A 57 8.10 2.12 -3.52
C ARG A 57 8.61 2.48 -2.11
N PHE A 58 8.80 3.77 -1.83
CA PHE A 58 9.38 4.21 -0.56
C PHE A 58 8.34 4.40 0.56
N LEU A 59 7.06 4.54 0.24
CA LEU A 59 6.04 4.87 1.22
C LEU A 59 5.92 3.87 2.37
N PRO A 60 5.94 2.54 2.17
CA PRO A 60 5.89 1.58 3.28
C PRO A 60 7.01 1.81 4.30
N HIS A 61 8.20 2.19 3.83
CA HIS A 61 9.35 2.52 4.68
C HIS A 61 9.16 3.84 5.43
N ILE A 62 8.63 4.87 4.76
CA ILE A 62 8.29 6.15 5.40
C ILE A 62 7.26 5.91 6.51
N LEU A 63 6.16 5.21 6.21
CA LEU A 63 5.12 4.93 7.19
C LEU A 63 5.62 4.09 8.37
N LEU A 64 6.59 3.19 8.15
CA LEU A 64 7.19 2.40 9.21
C LEU A 64 7.93 3.25 10.25
N GLY A 65 8.43 4.45 9.88
CA GLY A 65 8.96 5.41 10.85
C GLY A 65 7.88 6.35 11.42
N PHE A 66 7.03 6.91 10.54
CA PHE A 66 6.09 7.97 10.93
C PHE A 66 4.89 7.44 11.74
N ILE A 67 4.36 6.27 11.40
CA ILE A 67 3.18 5.73 12.09
C ILE A 67 3.49 5.38 13.56
N PRO A 68 4.58 4.66 13.88
CA PRO A 68 4.99 4.46 15.27
C PRO A 68 5.24 5.75 16.03
N ALA A 69 5.73 6.81 15.37
CA ALA A 69 5.93 8.12 16.00
C ALA A 69 4.61 8.79 16.41
N ILE A 70 3.53 8.64 15.62
CA ILE A 70 2.20 9.12 16.04
C ILE A 70 1.65 8.23 17.16
N THR A 71 1.77 6.91 17.01
CA THR A 71 1.07 5.98 17.91
C THR A 71 1.76 5.76 19.25
N MET A 72 3.07 6.02 19.35
CA MET A 72 3.86 5.72 20.55
C MET A 72 3.29 6.39 21.80
N SER A 73 2.77 7.63 21.70
CA SER A 73 2.26 8.40 22.85
C SER A 73 0.82 8.06 23.24
N ILE A 74 0.04 7.39 22.37
CA ILE A 74 -1.41 7.21 22.54
C ILE A 74 -1.76 6.54 23.87
N TRP A 75 -1.03 5.48 24.24
CA TRP A 75 -1.20 4.76 25.51
C TRP A 75 -0.01 4.91 26.45
N ALA A 76 1.21 4.90 25.91
CA ALA A 76 2.40 4.96 26.74
C ALA A 76 2.48 6.24 27.57
N ASP A 77 2.08 7.39 27.01
CA ASP A 77 2.16 8.67 27.71
C ASP A 77 1.11 8.80 28.82
N GLU A 78 -0.09 8.26 28.61
CA GLU A 78 -1.13 8.24 29.64
C GLU A 78 -0.79 7.33 30.81
N ARG A 79 -0.16 6.18 30.53
CA ARG A 79 0.36 5.33 31.60
C ARG A 79 1.51 5.96 32.35
N ARG A 80 2.41 6.63 31.62
CA ARG A 80 3.52 7.37 32.22
C ARG A 80 3.03 8.48 33.15
N GLN A 81 1.93 9.14 32.79
CA GLN A 81 1.33 10.23 33.57
C GLN A 81 0.30 9.76 34.63
N GLY A 82 -0.03 8.46 34.67
CA GLY A 82 -1.05 7.91 35.56
C GLY A 82 -2.49 8.36 35.23
N THR A 83 -2.72 8.96 34.05
CA THR A 83 -4.04 9.44 33.63
C THR A 83 -4.92 8.34 33.04
N ASP A 84 -4.36 7.15 32.83
CA ASP A 84 -5.11 5.95 32.43
C ASP A 84 -6.29 5.72 33.40
N GLU A 85 -6.08 5.79 34.72
CA GLU A 85 -7.13 5.59 35.73
C GLU A 85 -8.30 6.57 35.60
N LEU A 86 -8.03 7.83 35.26
CA LEU A 86 -9.04 8.88 35.09
C LEU A 86 -9.88 8.70 33.82
N LEU A 87 -9.31 8.13 32.77
CA LEU A 87 -10.05 7.85 31.53
C LEU A 87 -11.06 6.73 31.69
N LEU A 88 -10.91 5.91 32.72
CA LEU A 88 -11.68 4.70 32.94
C LEU A 88 -12.80 4.90 33.96
N THR A 89 -12.77 6.03 34.67
CA THR A 89 -13.90 6.52 35.47
C THR A 89 -14.91 7.30 34.62
N LEU A 90 -14.58 7.60 33.35
CA LEU A 90 -15.52 8.21 32.42
C LEU A 90 -16.68 7.25 32.10
N PRO A 91 -17.92 7.76 31.99
CA PRO A 91 -19.07 6.96 31.59
C PRO A 91 -18.98 6.61 30.09
N GLY A 92 -18.27 5.54 29.77
CA GLY A 92 -18.08 5.02 28.42
C GLY A 92 -17.53 3.59 28.45
N SER A 93 -17.72 2.83 27.37
CA SER A 93 -17.09 1.51 27.26
C SER A 93 -15.61 1.65 26.90
N ASP A 94 -14.76 0.68 27.29
CA ASP A 94 -13.34 0.65 26.91
C ASP A 94 -13.16 0.76 25.38
N PHE A 95 -14.11 0.20 24.61
CA PHE A 95 -14.13 0.28 23.16
C PHE A 95 -14.34 1.71 22.63
N ASP A 96 -15.19 2.51 23.29
CA ASP A 96 -15.42 3.92 22.89
C ASP A 96 -14.12 4.74 23.03
N VAL A 97 -13.32 4.47 24.06
CA VAL A 97 -12.03 5.14 24.28
C VAL A 97 -11.01 4.76 23.21
N VAL A 98 -10.91 3.48 22.86
CA VAL A 98 -10.03 2.99 21.78
C VAL A 98 -10.37 3.65 20.46
N VAL A 99 -11.65 3.66 20.08
CA VAL A 99 -12.10 4.25 18.81
C VAL A 99 -11.84 5.76 18.80
N GLY A 100 -12.10 6.47 19.90
CA GLY A 100 -11.83 7.90 19.99
C GLY A 100 -10.34 8.25 19.81
N LYS A 101 -9.45 7.46 20.42
CA LYS A 101 -7.99 7.62 20.26
C LYS A 101 -7.52 7.27 18.85
N TYR A 102 -8.04 6.17 18.30
CA TYR A 102 -7.76 5.76 16.93
C TYR A 102 -8.10 6.87 15.93
N LEU A 103 -9.31 7.40 16.01
CA LEU A 103 -9.76 8.48 15.14
C LEU A 103 -8.90 9.74 15.27
N GLY A 104 -8.37 10.02 16.47
CA GLY A 104 -7.45 11.14 16.69
C GLY A 104 -6.14 10.97 15.90
N ALA A 105 -5.52 9.78 15.98
CA ALA A 105 -4.32 9.47 15.21
C ALA A 105 -4.59 9.43 13.70
N VAL A 106 -5.72 8.85 13.29
CA VAL A 106 -6.16 8.81 11.89
C VAL A 106 -6.37 10.21 11.34
N ALA A 107 -6.97 11.13 12.10
CA ALA A 107 -7.20 12.49 11.65
C ALA A 107 -5.89 13.23 11.37
N ILE A 108 -4.88 13.10 12.25
CA ILE A 108 -3.57 13.72 12.05
C ILE A 108 -2.89 13.15 10.81
N PHE A 109 -2.89 11.83 10.68
CA PHE A 109 -2.35 11.17 9.49
C PHE A 109 -3.09 11.61 8.22
N SER A 110 -4.41 11.72 8.26
CA SER A 110 -5.24 12.14 7.13
C SER A 110 -4.96 13.59 6.74
N VAL A 111 -4.75 14.49 7.70
CA VAL A 111 -4.36 15.88 7.43
C VAL A 111 -2.97 15.93 6.79
N SER A 112 -1.98 15.21 7.32
CA SER A 112 -0.65 15.12 6.71
C SER A 112 -0.70 14.59 5.28
N LEU A 113 -1.53 13.55 5.06
CA LEU A 113 -1.71 12.92 3.76
C LEU A 113 -2.39 13.86 2.76
N LEU A 114 -3.43 14.60 3.18
CA LEU A 114 -4.12 15.58 2.34
C LEU A 114 -3.20 16.74 1.96
N ILE A 115 -2.39 17.24 2.88
CA ILE A 115 -1.41 18.28 2.57
C ILE A 115 -0.36 17.75 1.58
N SER A 116 0.11 16.52 1.76
CA SER A 116 1.01 15.84 0.80
C SER A 116 0.38 15.68 -0.57
N LEU A 117 -0.90 15.29 -0.64
CA LEU A 117 -1.66 15.17 -1.89
C LEU A 117 -1.67 16.49 -2.66
N VAL A 118 -2.07 17.58 -1.99
CA VAL A 118 -2.16 18.90 -2.62
C VAL A 118 -0.78 19.38 -3.09
N ALA A 119 0.26 19.18 -2.28
CA ALA A 119 1.62 19.58 -2.64
C ALA A 119 2.17 18.81 -3.84
N ASN A 120 2.06 17.47 -3.83
CA ASN A 120 2.55 16.63 -4.92
C ASN A 120 1.74 16.85 -6.21
N TYR A 121 0.42 17.03 -6.11
CA TYR A 121 -0.41 17.39 -7.27
C TYR A 121 0.05 18.71 -7.90
N PHE A 122 0.30 19.74 -7.08
CA PHE A 122 0.74 21.04 -7.59
C PHE A 122 2.10 20.95 -8.29
N VAL A 123 3.07 20.25 -7.70
CA VAL A 123 4.38 20.02 -8.33
C VAL A 123 4.22 19.27 -9.65
N LEU A 124 3.49 18.14 -9.65
CA LEU A 124 3.29 17.34 -10.86
C LEU A 124 2.57 18.11 -11.96
N SER A 125 1.58 18.96 -11.61
CA SER A 125 0.85 19.79 -12.59
C SER A 125 1.70 20.87 -13.24
N GLN A 126 2.81 21.27 -12.61
CA GLN A 126 3.77 22.19 -13.22
C GLN A 126 4.78 21.48 -14.11
N LEU A 127 5.14 20.24 -13.78
CA LEU A 127 6.12 19.45 -14.52
C LEU A 127 5.49 18.73 -15.73
N GLY A 128 4.20 18.38 -15.67
CA GLY A 128 3.50 17.66 -16.73
C GLY A 128 1.99 17.64 -16.52
N ASN A 129 1.32 16.65 -17.14
CA ASN A 129 -0.13 16.44 -17.03
C ASN A 129 -0.41 15.17 -16.22
N PRO A 130 -0.45 15.23 -14.87
CA PRO A 130 -0.69 14.05 -14.05
C PRO A 130 -2.13 13.57 -14.19
N ASP A 131 -2.33 12.26 -14.28
CA ASP A 131 -3.66 11.65 -14.15
C ASP A 131 -4.15 11.83 -12.70
N PHE A 132 -5.13 12.71 -12.52
CA PHE A 132 -5.71 12.98 -11.20
C PHE A 132 -6.41 11.75 -10.61
N GLY A 133 -6.99 10.89 -11.45
CA GLY A 133 -7.64 9.65 -11.06
C GLY A 133 -6.67 8.65 -10.47
N LEU A 134 -5.54 8.44 -11.16
CA LEU A 134 -4.41 7.63 -10.67
C LEU A 134 -3.86 8.16 -9.35
N LEU A 135 -3.65 9.48 -9.27
CA LEU A 135 -3.14 10.12 -8.07
C LEU A 135 -4.12 10.00 -6.89
N ALA A 136 -5.42 10.20 -7.12
CA ALA A 136 -6.45 10.08 -6.09
C ALA A 136 -6.58 8.64 -5.58
N SER A 137 -6.61 7.62 -6.45
CA SER A 137 -6.68 6.21 -6.04
C SER A 137 -5.46 5.79 -5.23
N THR A 138 -4.27 6.26 -5.64
CA THR A 138 -3.01 5.98 -4.96
C THR A 138 -3.03 6.51 -3.53
N TYR A 139 -3.49 7.75 -3.36
CA TYR A 139 -3.62 8.37 -2.03
C TYR A 139 -4.72 7.73 -1.17
N ILE A 140 -5.81 7.25 -1.77
CA ILE A 140 -6.81 6.43 -1.06
C ILE A 140 -6.16 5.13 -0.54
N GLY A 141 -5.32 4.47 -1.36
CA GLY A 141 -4.56 3.31 -0.92
C GLY A 141 -3.60 3.64 0.24
N TYR A 142 -2.86 4.75 0.14
CA TYR A 142 -1.99 5.23 1.23
C TYR A 142 -2.76 5.47 2.53
N TRP A 143 -3.97 6.01 2.42
CA TRP A 143 -4.85 6.22 3.57
C TRP A 143 -5.18 4.89 4.25
N PHE A 144 -5.62 3.87 3.50
CA PHE A 144 -5.93 2.53 4.04
C PHE A 144 -4.71 1.82 4.65
N VAL A 145 -3.54 1.95 4.03
CA VAL A 145 -2.28 1.43 4.58
C VAL A 145 -2.02 2.07 5.95
N GLY A 146 -2.10 3.40 6.05
CA GLY A 146 -1.91 4.10 7.31
C GLY A 146 -2.95 3.75 8.38
N LEU A 147 -4.24 3.60 8.02
CA LEU A 147 -5.29 3.15 8.93
C LEU A 147 -4.93 1.83 9.62
N THR A 148 -4.39 0.90 8.85
CA THR A 148 -3.98 -0.43 9.31
C THR A 148 -2.77 -0.34 10.23
N MET A 149 -1.73 0.38 9.79
CA MET A 149 -0.49 0.52 10.55
C MET A 149 -0.71 1.26 11.87
N ILE A 150 -1.63 2.24 11.91
CA ILE A 150 -2.01 2.95 13.15
C ILE A 150 -2.67 1.98 14.14
N ALA A 151 -3.55 1.09 13.66
CA ALA A 151 -4.20 0.10 14.51
C ALA A 151 -3.17 -0.86 15.13
N ILE A 152 -2.20 -1.31 14.35
CA ILE A 152 -1.07 -2.13 14.82
C ILE A 152 -0.19 -1.35 15.81
N GLY A 153 0.15 -0.10 15.49
CA GLY A 153 0.99 0.76 16.33
C GLY A 153 0.35 1.08 17.70
N MET A 154 -0.98 1.19 17.77
CA MET A 154 -1.68 1.35 19.05
C MET A 154 -1.57 0.11 19.94
N VAL A 155 -1.64 -1.10 19.38
CA VAL A 155 -1.40 -2.34 20.14
C VAL A 155 -0.01 -2.32 20.74
N ALA A 156 1.00 -1.91 19.97
CA ALA A 156 2.39 -1.80 20.45
C ALA A 156 2.56 -0.76 21.57
N SER A 157 1.96 0.44 21.42
CA SER A 157 1.97 1.47 22.47
C SER A 157 1.32 0.99 23.77
N PHE A 158 0.32 0.11 23.68
CA PHE A 158 -0.30 -0.49 24.86
C PHE A 158 0.62 -1.47 25.62
N LEU A 159 1.73 -1.96 25.07
CA LEU A 159 2.58 -2.94 25.76
C LEU A 159 3.60 -2.31 26.73
N THR A 160 3.74 -0.98 26.74
CA THR A 160 4.76 -0.30 27.54
C THR A 160 4.29 1.08 28.01
N ALA A 161 4.96 1.62 29.04
CA ALA A 161 4.78 3.00 29.50
C ALA A 161 5.90 3.94 29.01
N ASN A 162 6.94 3.39 28.34
CA ASN A 162 8.05 4.17 27.82
C ASN A 162 7.84 4.47 26.32
N LEU A 163 7.83 5.75 25.94
CA LEU A 163 7.60 6.19 24.56
C LEU A 163 8.61 5.58 23.58
N THR A 164 9.88 5.50 23.95
CA THR A 164 10.93 4.92 23.10
C THR A 164 10.68 3.44 22.84
N VAL A 165 10.31 2.69 23.87
CA VAL A 165 9.98 1.26 23.72
C VAL A 165 8.70 1.10 22.89
N ALA A 166 7.71 1.99 23.06
CA ALA A 166 6.47 1.97 22.28
C ALA A 166 6.74 2.21 20.80
N PHE A 167 7.65 3.13 20.48
CA PHE A 167 8.11 3.37 19.11
C PHE A 167 8.78 2.13 18.51
N VAL A 168 9.76 1.54 19.20
CA VAL A 168 10.49 0.35 18.71
C VAL A 168 9.54 -0.83 18.50
N LEU A 169 8.61 -1.07 19.43
CA LEU A 169 7.59 -2.11 19.26
C LEU A 169 6.63 -1.80 18.11
N GLY A 170 6.26 -0.53 17.92
CA GLY A 170 5.42 -0.11 16.80
C GLY A 170 6.09 -0.37 15.46
N VAL A 171 7.38 -0.08 15.34
CA VAL A 171 8.20 -0.41 14.16
C VAL A 171 8.25 -1.93 13.97
N ALA A 172 8.57 -2.69 15.03
CA ALA A 172 8.74 -4.13 14.96
C ALA A 172 7.44 -4.87 14.60
N PHE A 173 6.28 -4.37 15.02
CA PHE A 173 4.98 -5.00 14.70
C PHE A 173 4.51 -4.66 13.28
N ASN A 174 4.89 -3.49 12.75
CA ASN A 174 4.57 -3.09 11.38
C ASN A 174 5.58 -3.64 10.35
N SER A 175 6.78 -4.04 10.77
CA SER A 175 7.83 -4.47 9.84
C SER A 175 7.48 -5.70 8.99
N PRO A 176 6.78 -6.75 9.47
CA PRO A 176 6.42 -7.87 8.61
C PRO A 176 5.47 -7.45 7.48
N LEU A 177 4.59 -6.50 7.76
CA LEU A 177 3.61 -5.97 6.82
C LEU A 177 4.26 -5.08 5.75
N ALA A 178 5.31 -4.33 6.12
CA ALA A 178 6.00 -3.38 5.24
C ALA A 178 7.21 -3.94 4.49
N LEU A 179 7.92 -4.95 5.04
CA LEU A 179 9.22 -5.40 4.53
C LEU A 179 9.20 -6.76 3.83
N LEU A 180 8.08 -7.49 3.83
CA LEU A 180 7.97 -8.80 3.18
C LEU A 180 7.19 -8.66 1.86
N PRO A 181 7.82 -8.28 0.74
CA PRO A 181 7.11 -7.96 -0.51
C PRO A 181 6.37 -9.16 -1.11
N ASP A 182 6.91 -10.38 -0.96
CA ASP A 182 6.37 -11.60 -1.59
C ASP A 182 5.24 -12.25 -0.78
N SER A 183 4.83 -11.66 0.33
CA SER A 183 3.74 -12.20 1.15
C SER A 183 2.38 -11.74 0.64
N GLU A 184 1.39 -12.63 0.66
CA GLU A 184 -0.03 -12.25 0.45
C GLU A 184 -0.54 -11.25 1.50
N TRP A 185 0.13 -11.21 2.65
CA TRP A 185 -0.14 -10.28 3.74
C TRP A 185 0.61 -8.95 3.60
N ALA A 186 1.42 -8.76 2.56
CA ALA A 186 2.22 -7.56 2.40
C ALA A 186 1.37 -6.34 2.04
N ILE A 187 1.82 -5.15 2.45
CA ILE A 187 1.30 -3.89 1.90
C ILE A 187 1.53 -3.87 0.39
N ALA A 188 2.73 -4.25 -0.08
CA ALA A 188 3.10 -4.17 -1.49
C ALA A 188 2.10 -4.90 -2.41
N THR A 189 1.65 -6.10 -2.04
CA THR A 189 0.71 -6.89 -2.86
C THR A 189 -0.70 -6.33 -2.83
N ASN A 190 -1.20 -5.88 -1.67
CA ASN A 190 -2.56 -5.37 -1.51
C ASN A 190 -2.71 -3.90 -1.93
N PHE A 191 -1.61 -3.16 -1.99
CA PHE A 191 -1.56 -1.75 -2.40
C PHE A 191 -1.43 -1.59 -3.93
N LEU A 192 -0.97 -2.62 -4.63
CA LEU A 192 -0.61 -2.57 -6.04
C LEU A 192 -1.77 -2.21 -6.99
N ASP A 193 -3.01 -2.56 -6.63
CA ASP A 193 -4.18 -2.15 -7.40
C ASP A 193 -4.40 -0.63 -7.29
N PHE A 194 -4.30 -0.08 -6.07
CA PHE A 194 -4.46 1.36 -5.82
C PHE A 194 -3.40 2.19 -6.51
N SER A 195 -2.15 1.71 -6.51
CA SER A 195 -1.01 2.39 -7.15
C SER A 195 -1.14 2.46 -8.68
N ARG A 196 -2.05 1.69 -9.27
CA ARG A 196 -2.31 1.65 -10.71
C ARG A 196 -3.57 2.41 -11.14
N GLY A 197 -4.31 3.01 -10.20
CA GLY A 197 -5.57 3.68 -10.53
C GLY A 197 -6.81 2.91 -10.12
N ILE A 198 -6.67 1.68 -9.61
CA ILE A 198 -7.80 0.78 -9.41
C ILE A 198 -8.19 0.76 -7.94
N ILE A 199 -9.44 1.13 -7.65
CA ILE A 199 -10.01 0.98 -6.32
C ILE A 199 -10.55 -0.45 -6.22
N SER A 200 -9.75 -1.35 -5.62
CA SER A 200 -10.13 -2.76 -5.46
C SER A 200 -10.80 -3.02 -4.11
N THR A 201 -11.93 -3.72 -4.15
CA THR A 201 -12.68 -4.08 -2.94
C THR A 201 -11.90 -5.07 -2.05
N SER A 202 -11.12 -5.96 -2.66
CA SER A 202 -10.25 -6.90 -1.95
C SER A 202 -9.20 -6.16 -1.09
N GLY A 203 -8.56 -5.12 -1.65
CA GLY A 203 -7.60 -4.29 -0.93
C GLY A 203 -8.23 -3.52 0.23
N ILE A 204 -9.43 -2.94 0.03
CA ILE A 204 -10.18 -2.26 1.11
C ILE A 204 -10.49 -3.25 2.24
N ILE A 205 -11.01 -4.43 1.91
CA ILE A 205 -11.37 -5.46 2.91
C ILE A 205 -10.14 -5.94 3.66
N PHE A 206 -8.99 -6.10 2.98
CA PHE A 206 -7.73 -6.45 3.63
C PHE A 206 -7.32 -5.43 4.69
N PHE A 207 -7.19 -4.16 4.29
CA PHE A 207 -6.72 -3.10 5.19
C PHE A 207 -7.73 -2.83 6.32
N VAL A 208 -9.02 -2.69 6.00
CA VAL A 208 -10.06 -2.43 6.99
C VAL A 208 -10.24 -3.64 7.92
N GLY A 209 -10.23 -4.86 7.39
CA GLY A 209 -10.35 -6.08 8.17
C GLY A 209 -9.20 -6.25 9.16
N LEU A 210 -7.97 -6.01 8.72
CA LEU A 210 -6.79 -6.06 9.58
C LEU A 210 -6.80 -4.94 10.63
N ALA A 211 -7.22 -3.72 10.26
CA ALA A 211 -7.38 -2.61 11.20
C ALA A 211 -8.41 -2.95 12.29
N ILE A 212 -9.59 -3.47 11.93
CA ILE A 212 -10.64 -3.88 12.88
C ILE A 212 -10.13 -4.98 13.81
N ALA A 213 -9.43 -5.99 13.31
CA ALA A 213 -8.86 -7.06 14.13
C ALA A 213 -7.85 -6.51 15.18
N MET A 214 -7.02 -5.55 14.79
CA MET A 214 -6.05 -4.90 15.69
C MET A 214 -6.70 -3.94 16.69
N LEU A 215 -7.77 -3.24 16.30
CA LEU A 215 -8.58 -2.44 17.23
C LEU A 215 -9.29 -3.33 18.26
N TYR A 216 -9.80 -4.47 17.81
CA TYR A 216 -10.42 -5.46 18.69
C TYR A 216 -9.39 -6.01 19.70
N LEU A 217 -8.18 -6.33 19.24
CA LEU A 217 -7.07 -6.71 20.13
C LEU A 217 -6.73 -5.61 21.14
N SER A 218 -6.66 -4.35 20.71
CA SER A 218 -6.43 -3.19 21.59
C SER A 218 -7.51 -3.08 22.67
N SER A 219 -8.78 -3.26 22.31
CA SER A 219 -9.91 -3.27 23.26
C SER A 219 -9.82 -4.40 24.28
N ILE A 220 -9.43 -5.61 23.85
CA ILE A 220 -9.21 -6.75 24.76
C ILE A 220 -8.06 -6.47 25.71
N LEU A 221 -6.97 -5.87 25.23
CA LEU A 221 -5.81 -5.57 26.04
C LEU A 221 -6.13 -4.57 27.17
N ILE A 222 -6.99 -3.57 26.91
CA ILE A 222 -7.52 -2.67 27.95
C ILE A 222 -8.42 -3.43 28.92
N GLY A 223 -9.35 -4.23 28.37
CA GLY A 223 -10.27 -5.05 29.18
C GLY A 223 -9.56 -6.09 30.04
N ARG A 224 -8.28 -6.39 29.77
CA ARG A 224 -7.49 -7.40 30.48
C ARG A 224 -7.46 -7.16 31.99
N ARG A 225 -7.41 -5.90 32.43
CA ARG A 225 -7.34 -5.56 33.85
C ARG A 225 -8.57 -6.01 34.66
N HIS A 226 -9.74 -6.13 34.04
CA HIS A 226 -10.99 -6.48 34.73
C HIS A 226 -11.08 -7.95 35.13
N TRP A 227 -10.29 -8.83 34.49
CA TRP A 227 -10.40 -10.28 34.69
C TRP A 227 -9.13 -10.97 35.19
N VAL A 228 -7.99 -10.27 35.28
CA VAL A 228 -6.70 -10.86 35.66
C VAL A 228 -6.69 -11.39 37.11
N GLY A 229 -7.61 -10.93 37.97
CA GLY A 229 -7.78 -11.43 39.34
C GLY A 229 -8.96 -12.41 39.56
N SER A 230 -9.73 -12.74 38.52
CA SER A 230 -10.89 -13.63 38.66
C SER A 230 -10.49 -15.10 38.57
N PRO A 231 -11.12 -16.03 39.31
CA PRO A 231 -10.87 -17.48 39.18
C PRO A 231 -11.10 -18.01 37.76
N LEU A 232 -11.89 -17.31 36.94
CA LEU A 232 -12.12 -17.62 35.51
C LEU A 232 -11.12 -16.93 34.56
N GLY A 233 -10.10 -16.23 35.06
CA GLY A 233 -9.19 -15.39 34.28
C GLY A 233 -8.40 -16.14 33.20
N LYS A 234 -7.95 -17.37 33.49
CA LYS A 234 -7.25 -18.22 32.50
C LYS A 234 -8.15 -18.64 31.33
N SER A 235 -9.42 -19.00 31.61
CA SER A 235 -10.40 -19.34 30.59
C SER A 235 -10.82 -18.14 29.75
N LYS A 236 -10.88 -16.95 30.35
CA LYS A 236 -11.16 -15.71 29.61
C LYS A 236 -9.99 -15.39 28.66
N TYR A 237 -8.74 -15.44 29.13
CA TYR A 237 -7.57 -15.18 28.28
C TYR A 237 -7.54 -16.06 27.02
N SER A 238 -7.72 -17.38 27.17
CA SER A 238 -7.73 -18.30 26.02
C SER A 238 -8.85 -17.98 25.04
N HIS A 239 -10.05 -17.69 25.54
CA HIS A 239 -11.18 -17.36 24.70
C HIS A 239 -10.98 -16.04 23.93
N PHE A 240 -10.41 -15.01 24.54
CA PHE A 240 -10.10 -13.76 23.83
C PHE A 240 -8.97 -13.92 22.81
N SER A 241 -7.93 -14.69 23.12
CA SER A 241 -6.89 -15.02 22.14
C SER A 241 -7.44 -15.77 20.94
N ILE A 242 -8.32 -16.75 21.16
CA ILE A 242 -9.01 -17.49 20.08
C ILE A 242 -9.85 -16.53 19.23
N ARG A 243 -10.58 -15.60 19.84
CA ARG A 243 -11.39 -14.61 19.10
C ARG A 243 -10.54 -13.67 18.24
N VAL A 244 -9.38 -13.24 18.72
CA VAL A 244 -8.45 -12.40 17.94
C VAL A 244 -7.93 -13.18 16.74
N ILE A 245 -7.47 -14.42 16.95
CA ILE A 245 -7.01 -15.29 15.85
C ILE A 245 -8.15 -15.52 14.85
N ALA A 246 -9.36 -15.82 15.33
CA ALA A 246 -10.53 -16.00 14.48
C ALA A 246 -10.86 -14.73 13.68
N SER A 247 -10.74 -13.53 14.26
CA SER A 247 -10.95 -12.27 13.53
C SER A 247 -9.91 -12.05 12.43
N LEU A 248 -8.64 -12.41 12.66
CA LEU A 248 -7.59 -12.33 11.65
C LEU A 248 -7.81 -13.33 10.52
N VAL A 249 -8.16 -14.58 10.87
CA VAL A 249 -8.50 -15.62 9.89
C VAL A 249 -9.73 -15.21 9.07
N THR A 250 -10.73 -14.60 9.70
CA THR A 250 -11.93 -14.12 9.02
C THR A 250 -11.60 -12.98 8.05
N ALA A 251 -10.79 -12.01 8.47
CA ALA A 251 -10.34 -10.92 7.59
C ALA A 251 -9.55 -11.44 6.38
N PHE A 252 -8.67 -12.42 6.61
CA PHE A 252 -7.91 -13.07 5.54
C PHE A 252 -8.81 -13.86 4.59
N ALA A 253 -9.70 -14.69 5.11
CA ALA A 253 -10.62 -15.48 4.30
C ALA A 253 -11.54 -14.60 3.45
N LEU A 254 -12.04 -13.49 4.01
CA LEU A 254 -12.81 -12.50 3.27
C LEU A 254 -11.96 -11.87 2.16
N THR A 255 -10.72 -11.47 2.46
CA THR A 255 -9.82 -10.90 1.45
C THR A 255 -9.61 -11.85 0.28
N GLN A 256 -9.35 -13.14 0.56
CA GLN A 256 -9.18 -14.17 -0.48
C GLN A 256 -10.45 -14.42 -1.27
N TYR A 257 -11.60 -14.45 -0.59
CA TYR A 257 -12.89 -14.60 -1.25
C TYR A 257 -13.15 -13.48 -2.27
N PHE A 258 -12.94 -12.22 -1.86
CA PHE A 258 -13.16 -11.07 -2.74
C PHE A 258 -12.09 -10.91 -3.81
N ARG A 259 -10.86 -11.37 -3.55
CA ARG A 259 -9.79 -11.43 -4.55
C ARG A 259 -10.11 -12.41 -5.67
N ASN A 260 -10.75 -13.54 -5.36
CA ASN A 260 -11.02 -14.60 -6.33
C ASN A 260 -12.35 -14.44 -7.09
N HIS A 261 -13.29 -13.63 -6.57
CA HIS A 261 -14.61 -13.42 -7.19
C HIS A 261 -14.76 -12.06 -7.88
N ASP A 262 -13.67 -11.32 -8.01
CA ASP A 262 -13.53 -10.00 -8.65
C ASP A 262 -14.80 -9.11 -8.66
N VAL A 263 -15.36 -8.87 -7.47
CA VAL A 263 -16.75 -8.41 -7.33
C VAL A 263 -16.95 -6.95 -7.75
N VAL A 264 -16.01 -6.06 -7.39
CA VAL A 264 -16.05 -4.62 -7.71
C VAL A 264 -14.64 -4.08 -7.79
N ARG A 265 -14.22 -3.70 -9.00
CA ARG A 265 -13.01 -2.94 -9.31
C ARG A 265 -13.40 -1.71 -10.12
N ILE A 266 -13.05 -0.54 -9.60
CA ILE A 266 -13.33 0.73 -10.27
C ILE A 266 -12.00 1.27 -10.74
N ASP A 267 -11.82 1.34 -12.06
CA ASP A 267 -10.71 2.07 -12.66
C ASP A 267 -11.01 3.57 -12.55
N ALA A 268 -10.23 4.26 -11.73
CA ALA A 268 -10.36 5.69 -11.51
C ALA A 268 -9.51 6.51 -12.50
N THR A 269 -8.66 5.88 -13.32
CA THR A 269 -7.81 6.59 -14.29
C THR A 269 -8.64 7.31 -15.35
N ALA A 270 -8.15 8.44 -15.84
CA ALA A 270 -8.86 9.28 -16.80
C ALA A 270 -9.08 8.58 -18.15
N GLU A 271 -8.12 7.74 -18.57
CA GLU A 271 -8.15 7.01 -19.84
C GLU A 271 -8.53 5.53 -19.69
N GLN A 272 -8.96 5.10 -18.51
CA GLN A 272 -9.27 3.70 -18.19
C GLN A 272 -8.12 2.74 -18.56
N LEU A 273 -6.90 3.15 -18.23
CA LEU A 273 -5.64 2.47 -18.58
C LEU A 273 -5.53 1.06 -17.98
N SER A 274 -6.35 0.75 -16.98
CA SER A 274 -6.40 -0.54 -16.29
C SER A 274 -7.69 -1.31 -16.54
N SER A 275 -8.37 -1.03 -17.66
CA SER A 275 -9.55 -1.76 -18.11
C SER A 275 -9.32 -2.44 -19.46
N LEU A 276 -9.92 -3.60 -19.66
CA LEU A 276 -9.92 -4.27 -20.97
C LEU A 276 -11.05 -3.72 -21.84
N SER A 277 -10.78 -3.60 -23.13
CA SER A 277 -11.83 -3.24 -24.11
C SER A 277 -12.91 -4.34 -24.18
N GLU A 278 -14.16 -3.96 -24.47
CA GLU A 278 -15.25 -4.94 -24.63
C GLU A 278 -14.92 -6.02 -25.67
N GLY A 279 -14.21 -5.65 -26.75
CA GLY A 279 -13.75 -6.60 -27.77
C GLY A 279 -12.70 -7.58 -27.24
N SER A 280 -11.80 -7.13 -26.37
CA SER A 280 -10.83 -8.01 -25.70
C SER A 280 -11.52 -9.01 -24.78
N ILE A 281 -12.52 -8.56 -24.02
CA ILE A 281 -13.32 -9.42 -23.13
C ILE A 281 -14.07 -10.48 -23.93
N ASP A 282 -14.71 -10.11 -25.05
CA ASP A 282 -15.42 -11.05 -25.93
C ASP A 282 -14.46 -12.09 -26.56
N LEU A 283 -13.22 -11.69 -26.89
CA LEU A 283 -12.20 -12.62 -27.37
C LEU A 283 -11.74 -13.59 -26.27
N LEU A 284 -11.53 -13.10 -25.04
CA LEU A 284 -11.16 -13.94 -23.90
C LEU A 284 -12.27 -14.93 -23.54
N GLY A 285 -13.54 -14.51 -23.65
CA GLY A 285 -14.71 -15.37 -23.43
C GLY A 285 -14.86 -16.50 -24.45
N LYS A 286 -14.21 -16.40 -25.62
CA LYS A 286 -14.23 -17.42 -26.68
C LYS A 286 -13.10 -18.44 -26.57
N LEU A 287 -12.16 -18.28 -25.63
CA LEU A 287 -11.06 -19.22 -25.44
C LEU A 287 -11.58 -20.58 -24.97
N GLN A 288 -11.15 -21.65 -25.64
CA GLN A 288 -11.53 -23.04 -25.32
C GLN A 288 -10.39 -23.85 -24.70
N SER A 289 -9.14 -23.46 -24.98
CA SER A 289 -7.93 -24.07 -24.44
C SER A 289 -7.18 -23.10 -23.51
N PRO A 290 -6.43 -23.62 -22.52
CA PRO A 290 -5.58 -22.78 -21.71
C PRO A 290 -4.43 -22.19 -22.55
N VAL A 291 -4.13 -20.92 -22.33
CA VAL A 291 -3.06 -20.18 -23.01
C VAL A 291 -2.09 -19.64 -21.97
N GLU A 292 -0.82 -19.96 -22.12
CA GLU A 292 0.26 -19.40 -21.31
C GLU A 292 0.91 -18.24 -22.08
N ILE A 293 1.06 -17.08 -21.43
CA ILE A 293 1.66 -15.90 -22.02
C ILE A 293 2.93 -15.57 -21.24
N ASP A 294 4.08 -15.74 -21.87
CA ASP A 294 5.37 -15.33 -21.30
C ASP A 294 5.76 -13.95 -21.84
N ALA A 295 5.87 -12.97 -20.96
CA ALA A 295 6.30 -11.62 -21.31
C ALA A 295 7.75 -11.40 -20.87
N PHE A 296 8.61 -11.06 -21.82
CA PHE A 296 10.04 -10.84 -21.63
C PHE A 296 10.34 -9.35 -21.76
N ILE A 297 10.67 -8.71 -20.64
CA ILE A 297 10.70 -7.24 -20.55
C ILE A 297 11.94 -6.79 -19.78
N SER A 298 12.70 -5.83 -20.32
CA SER A 298 13.82 -5.20 -19.62
C SER A 298 13.38 -4.38 -18.39
N PRO A 299 14.26 -4.20 -17.38
CA PRO A 299 14.07 -3.25 -16.29
C PRO A 299 13.75 -1.84 -16.78
N SER A 300 13.04 -1.06 -15.97
CA SER A 300 12.71 0.33 -16.27
C SER A 300 13.95 1.21 -16.45
N GLU A 301 15.02 0.95 -15.70
CA GLU A 301 16.29 1.71 -15.74
C GLU A 301 17.09 1.52 -17.04
N SER A 302 16.80 0.43 -17.77
CA SER A 302 17.41 0.10 -19.05
C SER A 302 16.45 0.26 -20.22
N MET A 303 15.33 0.99 -20.02
CA MET A 303 14.43 1.37 -21.10
C MET A 303 14.59 2.83 -21.52
N PRO A 304 14.51 3.12 -22.83
CA PRO A 304 14.35 4.49 -23.30
C PRO A 304 13.05 5.11 -22.80
N GLU A 305 13.09 6.40 -22.53
CA GLU A 305 11.94 7.23 -22.11
C GLU A 305 10.68 6.98 -22.95
N GLN A 306 10.81 6.97 -24.28
CA GLN A 306 9.72 6.76 -25.22
C GLN A 306 9.00 5.39 -25.09
N TYR A 307 9.62 4.39 -24.47
CA TYR A 307 9.05 3.06 -24.29
C TYR A 307 8.57 2.79 -22.85
N VAL A 308 8.83 3.69 -21.89
CA VAL A 308 8.44 3.50 -20.49
C VAL A 308 6.91 3.41 -20.35
N GLN A 309 6.17 4.31 -21.00
CA GLN A 309 4.70 4.26 -21.00
C GLN A 309 4.17 2.96 -21.64
N THR A 310 4.76 2.56 -22.77
CA THR A 310 4.39 1.31 -23.48
C THR A 310 4.58 0.09 -22.59
N ARG A 311 5.68 0.04 -21.83
CA ARG A 311 5.94 -1.01 -20.84
C ARG A 311 4.86 -1.07 -19.78
N ILE A 312 4.49 0.08 -19.20
CA ILE A 312 3.46 0.15 -18.16
C ILE A 312 2.13 -0.35 -18.72
N ASN A 313 1.71 0.15 -19.88
CA ASN A 313 0.46 -0.24 -20.53
C ASN A 313 0.44 -1.75 -20.85
N LEU A 314 1.54 -2.30 -21.36
CA LEU A 314 1.67 -3.73 -21.63
C LEU A 314 1.53 -4.57 -20.36
N LEU A 315 2.28 -4.23 -19.30
CA LEU A 315 2.23 -4.95 -18.02
C LEU A 315 0.87 -4.84 -17.33
N THR A 316 0.19 -3.71 -17.51
CA THR A 316 -1.18 -3.53 -17.01
C THR A 316 -2.15 -4.39 -17.80
N ALA A 317 -2.14 -4.32 -19.13
CA ALA A 317 -3.02 -5.12 -19.99
C ALA A 317 -2.84 -6.62 -19.77
N LEU A 318 -1.60 -7.10 -19.72
CA LEU A 318 -1.29 -8.50 -19.45
C LEU A 318 -1.84 -8.96 -18.10
N ARG A 319 -1.70 -8.14 -17.06
CA ARG A 319 -2.25 -8.50 -15.74
C ARG A 319 -3.78 -8.51 -15.74
N GLU A 320 -4.43 -7.60 -16.45
CA GLU A 320 -5.89 -7.63 -16.54
C GLU A 320 -6.38 -8.85 -17.34
N ILE A 321 -5.66 -9.26 -18.38
CA ILE A 321 -5.95 -10.51 -19.10
C ILE A 321 -5.84 -11.73 -18.18
N ASP A 322 -4.75 -11.84 -17.40
CA ASP A 322 -4.51 -12.91 -16.43
C ASP A 322 -5.62 -13.01 -15.37
N ARG A 323 -6.15 -11.85 -14.96
CA ARG A 323 -7.20 -11.78 -13.94
C ARG A 323 -8.60 -12.05 -14.48
N GLU A 324 -8.89 -11.67 -15.72
CA GLU A 324 -10.22 -11.80 -16.32
C GLU A 324 -10.60 -13.27 -16.57
N THR A 325 -9.63 -14.13 -16.89
CA THR A 325 -9.90 -15.55 -17.17
C THR A 325 -8.87 -16.48 -16.55
N LYS A 326 -9.36 -17.56 -15.93
CA LYS A 326 -8.50 -18.64 -15.39
C LYS A 326 -7.89 -19.52 -16.48
N LEU A 327 -8.27 -19.32 -17.74
CA LEU A 327 -7.71 -20.04 -18.89
C LEU A 327 -6.40 -19.41 -19.37
N VAL A 328 -6.13 -18.16 -19.00
CA VAL A 328 -4.87 -17.50 -19.36
C VAL A 328 -3.97 -17.44 -18.12
N SER A 329 -2.70 -17.79 -18.29
CA SER A 329 -1.68 -17.63 -17.26
C SER A 329 -0.59 -16.73 -17.81
N VAL A 330 -0.30 -15.61 -17.14
CA VAL A 330 0.72 -14.65 -17.56
C VAL A 330 1.94 -14.73 -16.67
N ASN A 331 3.09 -15.10 -17.25
CA ASN A 331 4.38 -15.05 -16.57
C ASN A 331 5.20 -13.85 -17.08
N VAL A 332 5.56 -12.94 -16.19
CA VAL A 332 6.41 -11.79 -16.54
C VAL A 332 7.84 -12.06 -16.10
N HIS A 333 8.73 -12.15 -17.07
CA HIS A 333 10.17 -12.30 -16.89
C HIS A 333 10.86 -10.95 -17.07
N VAL A 334 11.35 -10.38 -15.96
CA VAL A 334 12.19 -9.18 -16.01
C VAL A 334 13.62 -9.61 -16.29
N ILE A 335 14.11 -9.35 -17.51
CA ILE A 335 15.41 -9.87 -17.97
C ILE A 335 16.52 -8.87 -17.67
N THR A 336 17.54 -9.30 -16.93
CA THR A 336 18.84 -8.63 -16.89
C THR A 336 19.86 -9.36 -17.79
N PRO A 337 20.95 -8.70 -18.22
CA PRO A 337 21.89 -9.25 -19.20
C PRO A 337 22.54 -10.59 -18.80
N GLU A 338 22.60 -10.89 -17.50
CA GLU A 338 23.24 -12.08 -16.94
C GLU A 338 22.26 -13.24 -16.75
N ASP A 339 20.98 -13.03 -17.04
CA ASP A 339 19.92 -13.96 -16.65
C ASP A 339 19.69 -15.04 -17.71
N ASN A 340 19.42 -16.28 -17.27
CA ASN A 340 19.10 -17.41 -18.18
C ASN A 340 17.82 -17.14 -19.00
N ALA A 341 16.99 -16.22 -18.53
CA ALA A 341 15.79 -15.76 -19.23
C ALA A 341 16.10 -15.05 -20.56
N SER A 342 17.29 -14.46 -20.73
CA SER A 342 17.70 -13.81 -21.99
C SER A 342 17.82 -14.81 -23.14
N ALA A 343 18.56 -15.91 -22.94
CA ALA A 343 18.70 -16.98 -23.92
C ALA A 343 17.36 -17.68 -24.23
N THR A 344 16.46 -17.72 -23.24
CA THR A 344 15.12 -18.27 -23.43
C THR A 344 14.26 -17.34 -24.29
N ALA A 345 14.31 -16.03 -24.04
CA ALA A 345 13.60 -15.01 -24.82
C ALA A 345 14.04 -15.03 -26.29
N GLU A 346 15.34 -15.07 -26.57
CA GLU A 346 15.89 -15.16 -27.93
C GLU A 346 15.42 -16.43 -28.65
N LYS A 347 15.36 -17.57 -27.95
CA LYS A 347 14.86 -18.83 -28.53
C LYS A 347 13.39 -18.73 -28.97
N TYR A 348 12.59 -17.92 -28.28
CA TYR A 348 11.20 -17.65 -28.66
C TYR A 348 11.05 -16.48 -29.63
N GLY A 349 12.16 -15.92 -30.14
CA GLY A 349 12.15 -14.83 -31.12
C GLY A 349 12.01 -13.43 -30.52
N VAL A 350 12.13 -13.28 -29.19
CA VAL A 350 12.22 -11.97 -28.54
C VAL A 350 13.69 -11.56 -28.51
N GLU A 351 14.11 -10.87 -29.58
CA GLU A 351 15.50 -10.44 -29.76
C GLU A 351 15.80 -9.11 -29.07
N ASN A 352 17.05 -8.99 -28.61
CA ASN A 352 17.58 -7.77 -28.03
C ASN A 352 17.64 -6.65 -29.09
N GLN A 353 17.07 -5.48 -28.77
CA GLN A 353 17.06 -4.33 -29.67
C GLN A 353 18.36 -3.50 -29.63
N ASN A 354 19.34 -3.88 -28.82
CA ASN A 354 20.67 -3.27 -28.80
C ASN A 354 21.49 -3.72 -30.01
N GLY A 355 22.06 -2.77 -30.76
CA GLY A 355 22.90 -3.07 -31.92
C GLY A 355 22.15 -3.53 -33.18
N VAL A 356 20.81 -3.46 -33.20
CA VAL A 356 19.99 -3.75 -34.40
C VAL A 356 20.27 -2.72 -35.50
N THR A 357 20.10 -3.11 -36.77
CA THR A 357 20.25 -2.21 -37.92
C THR A 357 18.91 -2.00 -38.63
N PRO A 358 18.37 -0.77 -38.68
CA PRO A 358 18.92 0.49 -38.16
C PRO A 358 18.88 0.58 -36.61
N PRO A 359 19.87 1.25 -35.98
CA PRO A 359 19.92 1.36 -34.53
C PRO A 359 18.78 2.20 -33.98
N LEU A 360 18.28 1.82 -32.81
CA LEU A 360 17.32 2.62 -32.06
C LEU A 360 18.00 3.92 -31.63
N PHE A 361 17.45 5.07 -32.01
CA PHE A 361 17.95 6.36 -31.55
C PHE A 361 17.08 6.90 -30.43
N VAL A 362 17.73 7.50 -29.44
CA VAL A 362 17.08 8.19 -28.32
C VAL A 362 17.66 9.60 -28.19
N MET A 363 16.86 10.51 -27.65
CA MET A 363 17.31 11.86 -27.34
C MET A 363 17.96 11.87 -25.95
N GLU A 364 19.29 11.96 -25.88
CA GLU A 364 20.02 12.21 -24.62
C GLU A 364 20.68 13.58 -24.68
N GLY A 365 20.36 14.45 -23.71
CA GLY A 365 20.96 15.79 -23.62
C GLY A 365 20.74 16.66 -24.88
N GLY A 366 19.62 16.46 -25.59
CA GLY A 366 19.29 17.18 -26.83
C GLY A 366 20.00 16.68 -28.09
N ARG A 367 20.69 15.52 -28.02
CA ARG A 367 21.32 14.87 -29.18
C ARG A 367 20.72 13.48 -29.40
N MET A 368 20.52 13.12 -30.67
CA MET A 368 20.17 11.76 -31.04
C MET A 368 21.42 10.88 -30.88
N VAL A 369 21.37 9.97 -29.92
CA VAL A 369 22.40 8.95 -29.70
C VAL A 369 21.82 7.57 -29.97
N PRO A 370 22.59 6.64 -30.55
CA PRO A 370 22.15 5.26 -30.65
C PRO A 370 22.02 4.68 -29.25
N TRP A 371 20.95 3.95 -28.99
CA TRP A 371 20.75 3.22 -27.75
C TRP A 371 21.77 2.10 -27.64
N GLN A 372 22.46 2.04 -26.50
CA GLN A 372 23.56 1.10 -26.26
C GLN A 372 23.28 0.12 -25.12
N LYS A 373 22.08 0.19 -24.51
CA LYS A 373 21.65 -0.74 -23.46
C LYS A 373 20.77 -1.84 -24.04
N ASP A 374 20.82 -3.01 -23.44
CA ASP A 374 19.99 -4.15 -23.84
C ASP A 374 18.50 -3.89 -23.58
N LEU A 375 17.70 -4.09 -24.63
CA LEU A 375 16.28 -3.79 -24.64
C LEU A 375 15.50 -4.99 -25.16
N TYR A 376 14.81 -5.67 -24.25
CA TYR A 376 13.84 -6.72 -24.53
C TYR A 376 12.45 -6.18 -24.23
N MET A 377 11.54 -6.33 -25.20
CA MET A 377 10.12 -6.10 -25.02
C MET A 377 9.37 -7.00 -26.00
N GLY A 378 8.92 -8.15 -25.52
CA GLY A 378 8.19 -9.11 -26.33
C GLY A 378 7.27 -9.99 -25.50
N VAL A 379 6.27 -10.55 -26.16
CA VAL A 379 5.29 -11.45 -25.56
C VAL A 379 5.21 -12.71 -26.41
N VAL A 380 5.22 -13.86 -25.76
CA VAL A 380 5.16 -15.18 -26.39
C VAL A 380 3.92 -15.87 -25.89
N CYS A 381 2.98 -16.13 -26.79
CA CYS A 381 1.77 -16.89 -26.47
C CYS A 381 2.00 -18.37 -26.79
N LYS A 382 1.83 -19.24 -25.80
CA LYS A 382 1.85 -20.69 -25.90
C LYS A 382 0.44 -21.19 -25.70
N GLY A 383 -0.14 -21.81 -26.72
CA GLY A 383 -1.44 -22.48 -26.62
C GLY A 383 -1.39 -23.78 -27.41
N ASP A 384 -2.17 -24.77 -26.97
CA ASP A 384 -2.44 -25.93 -27.80
C ASP A 384 -3.31 -25.48 -28.99
N ASN A 385 -2.76 -25.60 -30.21
CA ASN A 385 -3.40 -25.23 -31.48
C ASN A 385 -4.69 -26.01 -31.74
#